data_AF-A0A382IRF1-F1
#
_entry.id   AF-A0A382IRF1-F1
#
_cell.length_a   1.000
_cell.length_b   1.000
_cell.length_c   1.000
_cell.angle_alpha   90.00
_cell.angle_beta   90.00
_cell.angle_gamma   90.00
#
_symmetry.space_group_name_H-M   'P 1'
#
loop_
_entity.id
_entity.type
_entity.pdbx_description
1 polymer ?
#
loop_
_entity_poly.entity_id
_entity_poly.type
_entity_poly.pdbx_seq_one_letter_code
_entity_poly.pdbx_strand_id
1 'polypeptide(L)'
;PRDILGKFCEKIGIIFSEEMLSWPRGARDTDGNWGKYWYKNVMNSTGFNEYKPKTVDVPERYEELYLECYSLYEKLHKLRIR
;
A
#
# COMPACT_ATOMS: atom_id res chain seq x y z
N PRO A 1 -5.05 1.89 -8.74
CA PRO A 1 -3.56 1.96 -8.72
C PRO A 1 -2.96 2.74 -9.90
N ARG A 2 -3.39 2.48 -11.14
CA ARG A 2 -2.88 3.15 -12.35
C ARG A 2 -2.80 4.67 -12.25
N ASP A 3 -3.91 5.34 -11.96
CA ASP A 3 -3.99 6.81 -11.94
C ASP A 3 -2.94 7.43 -11.00
N ILE A 4 -2.95 7.04 -9.73
CA ILE A 4 -2.04 7.58 -8.72
C ILE A 4 -0.58 7.18 -8.98
N LEU A 5 -0.32 5.96 -9.47
CA LEU A 5 1.05 5.57 -9.84
C LEU A 5 1.57 6.35 -11.04
N GLY A 6 0.72 6.64 -12.03
CA GLY A 6 1.07 7.49 -13.16
C GLY A 6 1.45 8.90 -12.72
N LYS A 7 0.61 9.54 -11.90
CA LYS A 7 0.89 10.85 -11.29
C LYS A 7 2.18 10.85 -10.46
N PHE A 8 2.43 9.77 -9.73
CA PHE A 8 3.67 9.61 -8.98
C PHE A 8 4.89 9.54 -9.91
N CYS A 9 4.82 8.70 -10.96
CA CYS A 9 5.89 8.56 -11.94
C CYS A 9 6.25 9.89 -12.61
N GLU A 10 5.23 10.64 -13.04
CA GLU A 10 5.39 11.99 -13.60
C GLU A 10 6.12 12.92 -12.62
N LYS A 11 5.72 12.92 -11.35
CA LYS A 11 6.30 13.80 -10.32
C LYS A 11 7.76 13.49 -10.00
N ILE A 12 8.19 12.24 -10.11
CA ILE A 12 9.57 11.84 -9.83
C ILE A 12 10.42 11.67 -11.10
N GLY A 13 9.87 11.95 -12.28
CA GLY A 13 10.58 11.91 -13.55
C GLY A 13 10.90 10.51 -14.08
N ILE A 14 10.06 9.51 -13.79
CA ILE A 14 10.20 8.15 -14.35
C ILE A 14 9.06 7.84 -15.32
N ILE A 15 9.34 6.95 -16.29
CA ILE A 15 8.32 6.46 -17.22
C ILE A 15 7.46 5.41 -16.51
N PHE A 16 6.15 5.61 -16.50
CA PHE A 16 5.20 4.62 -16.01
C PHE A 16 5.25 3.36 -16.89
N SER A 17 5.15 2.17 -16.28
CA SER A 17 5.11 0.89 -17.01
C SER A 17 3.94 0.02 -16.54
N GLU A 18 3.38 -0.77 -17.44
CA GLU A 18 2.25 -1.67 -17.17
C GLU A 18 2.62 -2.77 -16.16
N GLU A 19 3.88 -3.18 -16.18
CA GLU A 19 4.48 -4.16 -15.26
C GLU A 19 4.47 -3.67 -13.80
N MET A 20 4.29 -2.37 -13.56
CA MET A 20 4.09 -1.85 -12.19
C MET A 20 2.74 -2.30 -11.59
N LEU A 21 1.77 -2.70 -12.41
CA LEU A 21 0.44 -3.10 -11.97
C LEU A 21 0.25 -4.62 -11.87
N SER A 22 1.11 -5.39 -12.51
CA SER A 22 1.00 -6.85 -12.63
C SER A 22 2.37 -7.51 -12.53
N TRP A 23 2.47 -8.59 -11.77
CA TRP A 23 3.72 -9.31 -11.56
C TRP A 23 3.50 -10.82 -11.44
N PRO A 24 4.53 -11.64 -11.71
CA PRO A 24 4.42 -13.08 -11.53
C PRO A 24 4.21 -13.44 -10.05
N ARG A 25 3.43 -14.48 -9.82
CA ARG A 25 3.29 -15.10 -8.50
C ARG A 25 4.61 -15.78 -8.12
N GLY A 26 4.98 -15.72 -6.85
CA GLY A 26 6.12 -16.42 -6.28
C GLY A 26 7.02 -15.54 -5.44
N ALA A 27 8.08 -16.14 -4.90
CA ALA A 27 9.15 -15.43 -4.23
C ALA A 27 9.99 -14.64 -5.24
N ARG A 28 10.59 -13.54 -4.78
CA ARG A 28 11.58 -12.77 -5.53
C ARG A 28 12.94 -12.90 -4.86
N ASP A 29 14.00 -12.81 -5.66
CA ASP A 29 15.38 -12.80 -5.15
C ASP A 29 15.63 -11.65 -4.16
N THR A 30 14.85 -10.57 -4.27
CA THR A 30 14.88 -9.39 -3.40
C THR A 30 14.10 -9.53 -2.10
N ASP A 31 13.31 -10.60 -1.90
CA ASP A 31 12.47 -10.75 -0.70
C ASP A 31 13.28 -11.03 0.58
N GLY A 32 14.53 -11.49 0.44
CA GLY A 32 15.45 -11.75 1.53
C GLY A 32 14.99 -12.83 2.52
N ASN A 33 15.71 -12.96 3.65
CA ASN A 33 15.49 -14.04 4.61
C ASN A 33 14.13 -14.01 5.31
N TRP A 34 13.48 -12.83 5.36
CA TRP A 34 12.18 -12.65 6.00
C TRP A 34 11.02 -13.08 5.10
N GLY A 35 11.24 -13.19 3.78
CA GLY A 35 10.19 -13.52 2.83
C GLY A 35 9.46 -14.83 3.14
N LYS A 36 10.21 -15.87 3.52
CA LYS A 36 9.65 -17.17 3.91
C LYS A 36 8.71 -17.13 5.12
N TYR A 37 8.82 -16.12 5.98
CA TYR A 37 8.02 -16.02 7.20
C TYR A 37 6.88 -15.00 7.09
N TRP A 38 7.11 -13.89 6.41
CA TRP A 38 6.20 -12.74 6.44
C TRP A 38 5.51 -12.44 5.11
N TYR A 39 6.04 -12.91 3.97
CA TYR A 39 5.61 -12.44 2.65
C TYR A 39 4.65 -13.39 1.93
N LYS A 40 4.00 -14.32 2.63
CA LYS A 40 3.03 -15.25 2.03
C LYS A 40 2.00 -14.55 1.13
N ASN A 41 1.43 -13.43 1.59
CA ASN A 41 0.44 -12.68 0.80
C ASN A 41 1.06 -11.99 -0.42
N VAL A 42 2.27 -11.45 -0.29
CA VAL A 42 3.01 -10.83 -1.40
C VAL A 42 3.36 -11.88 -2.44
N MET A 43 3.91 -13.02 -2.03
CA MET A 43 4.24 -14.15 -2.92
C MET A 43 3.03 -14.69 -3.67
N ASN A 44 1.84 -14.66 -3.06
CA ASN A 44 0.60 -15.13 -3.69
C ASN A 44 -0.06 -14.09 -4.61
N SER A 45 0.29 -12.82 -4.46
CA SER A 45 -0.25 -11.71 -5.25
C SER A 45 0.33 -11.67 -6.65
N THR A 46 -0.43 -11.12 -7.59
CA THR A 46 -0.02 -10.85 -8.97
C THR A 46 -0.31 -9.41 -9.40
N GLY A 47 -0.69 -8.55 -8.45
CA GLY A 47 -1.16 -7.20 -8.68
C GLY A 47 -1.76 -6.61 -7.41
N PHE A 48 -2.33 -5.41 -7.53
CA PHE A 48 -3.03 -4.75 -6.43
C PHE A 48 -4.42 -5.35 -6.22
N ASN A 49 -4.79 -5.59 -4.96
CA ASN A 49 -6.15 -5.97 -4.60
C ASN A 49 -7.09 -4.76 -4.71
N GLU A 50 -8.36 -5.05 -4.98
CA GLU A 50 -9.43 -4.07 -4.82
C GLU A 50 -9.54 -3.63 -3.36
N TYR A 51 -9.78 -2.34 -3.14
CA TYR A 51 -10.04 -1.83 -1.81
C TYR A 51 -11.34 -2.41 -1.27
N LYS A 52 -11.27 -2.96 -0.06
CA LYS A 52 -12.45 -3.42 0.68
C LYS A 52 -12.60 -2.55 1.93
N PRO A 53 -13.73 -1.86 2.10
CA PRO A 53 -13.96 -1.08 3.30
C PRO A 53 -13.96 -1.99 4.53
N LYS A 54 -13.33 -1.52 5.61
CA LYS A 54 -13.44 -2.20 6.89
C LYS A 54 -14.82 -1.90 7.47
N THR A 55 -15.48 -2.93 7.99
CA THR A 55 -16.83 -2.84 8.58
C THR A 55 -16.81 -2.89 10.10
N VAL A 56 -15.63 -2.97 10.71
CA VAL A 56 -15.46 -3.10 12.15
C VAL A 56 -15.01 -1.77 12.71
N ASP A 57 -15.72 -1.29 13.73
CA ASP A 57 -15.37 -0.08 14.46
C ASP A 57 -14.11 -0.28 15.30
N VAL A 58 -13.41 0.82 15.58
CA VAL A 58 -12.27 0.80 16.49
C VAL A 58 -12.79 0.54 17.91
N PRO A 59 -12.28 -0.48 18.62
CA PRO A 59 -12.67 -0.71 20.01
C PRO A 59 -12.38 0.52 20.88
N GLU A 60 -13.31 0.87 21.77
CA GLU A 60 -13.26 2.06 22.64
C GLU A 60 -11.91 2.22 23.38
N ARG A 61 -11.33 1.11 23.86
CA ARG A 61 -10.01 1.10 24.53
C ARG A 61 -8.84 1.64 23.68
N TYR A 62 -9.03 1.80 22.37
CA TYR A 62 -8.03 2.34 21.44
C TYR A 62 -8.44 3.69 20.84
N GLU A 63 -9.50 4.34 21.35
CA GLU A 63 -10.00 5.60 20.80
C GLU A 63 -8.95 6.72 20.88
N GLU A 64 -8.27 6.88 22.03
CA GLU A 64 -7.21 7.88 22.18
C GLU A 64 -6.07 7.66 21.17
N LEU A 65 -5.58 6.42 21.05
CA LEU A 65 -4.54 6.05 20.07
C LEU A 65 -5.01 6.28 18.63
N TYR A 66 -6.27 5.99 18.33
CA TYR A 66 -6.85 6.24 17.03
C TYR A 66 -6.86 7.74 16.69
N LEU A 67 -7.27 8.59 17.63
CA LEU A 67 -7.29 10.04 17.44
C LEU A 67 -5.88 10.62 17.20
N GLU A 68 -4.87 10.12 17.92
CA GLU A 68 -3.47 10.48 17.68
C GLU A 68 -3.01 10.10 16.27
N CYS A 69 -3.26 8.85 15.87
CA CYS A 69 -2.93 8.36 14.54
C CYS A 69 -3.68 9.14 13.44
N TYR A 70 -4.95 9.47 13.68
CA TYR A 70 -5.79 10.19 12.75
C TYR A 70 -5.30 11.62 12.52
N SER A 71 -4.84 12.31 13.56
CA SER A 71 -4.22 13.63 13.45
C SER A 71 -2.96 13.62 12.56
N LEU A 72 -2.12 12.59 12.68
CA LEU A 72 -0.95 12.41 11.83
C LEU A 72 -1.35 12.07 10.39
N TYR A 73 -2.32 11.16 10.22
CA TYR A 73 -2.87 10.81 8.92
C TYR A 73 -3.39 12.04 8.18
N GLU A 74 -4.17 12.90 8.82
CA GLU A 74 -4.73 14.11 8.21
C GLU A 74 -3.65 15.07 7.70
N LYS A 75 -2.53 15.20 8.43
CA LYS A 75 -1.37 16.00 7.99
C LYS A 75 -0.78 15.44 6.69
N LEU A 76 -0.56 14.12 6.63
CA LEU A 76 -0.03 13.45 5.42
C LEU A 76 -1.03 13.47 4.27
N HIS A 77 -2.32 13.29 4.57
CA HIS A 77 -3.40 13.27 3.60
C HIS A 77 -3.55 14.61 2.88
N LYS A 78 -3.28 15.74 3.55
CA LYS A 78 -3.23 17.08 2.93
C LYS A 78 -2.09 17.23 1.92
N LEU A 79 -0.99 16.50 2.09
CA LEU A 79 0.20 16.52 1.23
C LEU A 79 0.18 15.46 0.12
N ARG A 80 -0.87 14.64 0.05
CA ARG A 80 -0.96 13.53 -0.90
C ARG A 80 -0.94 14.02 -2.36
N ILE A 81 -0.50 13.11 -3.24
CA ILE A 81 -0.66 13.27 -4.68
C ILE A 81 -2.17 13.23 -4.99
N ARG A 82 -2.65 14.21 -5.76
CA ARG A 82 -4.05 14.37 -6.15
C ARG A 82 -4.28 13.84 -7.55
#